data_AF-A0A956H4V8-F1
#
_entry.id   AF-A0A956H4V8-F1
#
_cell.length_a   1.000
_cell.length_b   1.000
_cell.length_c   1.000
_cell.angle_alpha   90.00
_cell.angle_beta   90.00
_cell.angle_gamma   90.00
#
_symmetry.space_group_name_H-M   'P 1'
#
loop_
_entity.id
_entity.type
_entity.pdbx_description
1 polymer ?
#
loop_
_entity_poly.entity_id
_entity_poly.type
_entity_poly.pdbx_seq_one_letter_code
_entity_poly.pdbx_strand_id
1 'polypeptide(L)'
;MAKFHSAVLAFFTMLLLVTACAKSVEGESKKWDANVSKVNALGAKYPGMKPALDARLETSKTSWEAAQGLSDEESKIKAMAAANSALTAGFVGKLDEVEGKLSKLRETRVDAASTAGDESSRLAAKLAAEDAQKTVERVEKTLADGAKDEASATAVLDKITSDIDTAQKAVDKVLANDKKKTDDKAAADKSAKDEAAKADADKAAAVANWTCEYCGTSNEHDATSCSSCGAPHDGKGGAKADDKKAP
;
A
#
# COMPACT_ATOMS: atom_id res chain seq x y z
N MET A 1 25.43 -46.20 -3.32
CA MET A 1 24.57 -45.00 -3.49
C MET A 1 23.52 -45.12 -4.61
N ALA A 2 23.19 -46.32 -5.11
CA ALA A 2 22.21 -46.49 -6.19
C ALA A 2 20.76 -46.74 -5.72
N LYS A 3 20.54 -47.10 -4.44
CA LYS A 3 19.20 -47.49 -3.93
C LYS A 3 18.36 -46.34 -3.36
N PHE A 4 18.95 -45.15 -3.15
CA PHE A 4 18.24 -43.98 -2.65
C PHE A 4 17.55 -43.15 -3.74
N HIS A 5 17.94 -43.32 -5.01
CA HIS A 5 17.34 -42.56 -6.13
C HIS A 5 15.97 -43.12 -6.56
N SER A 6 15.69 -44.42 -6.40
CA SER A 6 14.39 -45.00 -6.80
C SER A 6 13.25 -44.67 -5.83
N ALA A 7 13.53 -44.48 -4.54
CA ALA A 7 12.49 -44.15 -3.56
C ALA A 7 12.06 -42.68 -3.61
N VAL A 8 12.99 -41.77 -3.92
CA VAL A 8 12.70 -40.32 -4.05
C VAL A 8 11.93 -40.03 -5.34
N LEU A 9 12.22 -40.74 -6.43
CA LEU A 9 11.46 -40.58 -7.69
C LEU A 9 10.03 -41.09 -7.56
N ALA A 10 9.79 -42.22 -6.86
CA ALA A 10 8.44 -42.75 -6.64
C ALA A 10 7.57 -41.87 -5.71
N PHE A 11 8.20 -41.15 -4.77
CA PHE A 11 7.48 -40.22 -3.88
C PHE A 11 7.12 -38.90 -4.59
N PHE A 12 7.95 -38.44 -5.53
CA PHE A 12 7.68 -37.22 -6.30
C PHE A 12 6.57 -37.41 -7.35
N THR A 13 6.41 -38.61 -7.92
CA THR A 13 5.30 -38.93 -8.83
C THR A 13 3.96 -39.09 -8.11
N MET A 14 3.97 -39.50 -6.82
CA MET A 14 2.74 -39.62 -6.02
C MET A 14 2.29 -38.28 -5.42
N LEU A 15 3.20 -37.32 -5.22
CA LEU A 15 2.87 -35.97 -4.75
C LEU A 15 2.31 -35.04 -5.85
N LEU A 16 2.58 -35.33 -7.12
CA LEU A 16 2.03 -34.57 -8.27
C LEU A 16 0.57 -34.91 -8.59
N LEU A 17 -0.03 -35.90 -7.93
CA LEU A 17 -1.44 -36.28 -8.09
C LEU A 17 -2.37 -35.59 -7.07
N VAL A 18 -1.84 -34.85 -6.09
CA VAL A 18 -2.64 -34.25 -5.00
C VAL A 18 -2.85 -32.73 -5.17
N THR A 19 -2.25 -32.11 -6.19
CA THR A 19 -2.46 -30.68 -6.52
C THR A 19 -3.42 -30.46 -7.68
N ALA A 20 -3.95 -31.53 -8.27
CA ALA A 20 -5.08 -31.45 -9.19
C ALA A 20 -6.35 -31.66 -8.36
N CYS A 21 -7.06 -30.59 -8.01
CA CYS A 21 -8.50 -30.69 -7.72
C CYS A 21 -9.12 -31.38 -8.93
N ALA A 22 -9.31 -32.70 -8.86
CA ALA A 22 -9.70 -33.50 -10.00
C ALA A 22 -11.02 -32.94 -10.53
N LYS A 23 -10.98 -32.44 -11.77
CA LYS A 23 -12.18 -32.04 -12.51
C LYS A 23 -13.09 -33.25 -12.51
N SER A 24 -14.14 -33.18 -11.71
CA SER A 24 -15.09 -34.26 -11.44
C SER A 24 -16.47 -33.64 -11.46
N VAL A 25 -17.49 -34.46 -11.73
CA VAL A 25 -18.89 -34.00 -11.70
C VAL A 25 -19.24 -33.38 -10.34
N GLU A 26 -18.78 -33.99 -9.24
CA GLU A 26 -18.99 -33.45 -7.89
C GLU A 26 -18.29 -32.10 -7.69
N GLY A 27 -17.03 -31.97 -8.13
CA GLY A 27 -16.26 -30.74 -8.02
C GLY A 27 -16.89 -29.58 -8.80
N GLU A 28 -17.32 -29.83 -10.04
CA GLU A 28 -18.00 -28.82 -10.84
C GLU A 28 -19.37 -28.46 -10.24
N SER A 29 -20.10 -29.42 -9.66
CA SER A 29 -21.40 -29.16 -9.00
C SER A 29 -21.25 -28.26 -7.79
N LYS A 30 -20.28 -28.52 -6.92
CA LYS A 30 -19.97 -27.62 -5.78
C LYS A 30 -19.60 -26.22 -6.25
N LYS A 31 -18.83 -26.12 -7.33
CA LYS A 31 -18.46 -24.84 -7.94
C LYS A 31 -19.67 -24.10 -8.51
N TRP A 32 -20.61 -24.82 -9.12
CA TRP A 32 -21.87 -24.26 -9.60
C TRP A 32 -22.68 -23.67 -8.46
N ASP A 33 -22.90 -24.43 -7.39
CA ASP A 33 -23.66 -23.95 -6.22
C ASP A 33 -23.02 -22.69 -5.61
N ALA A 34 -21.69 -22.67 -5.49
CA ALA A 34 -20.94 -21.50 -5.03
C ALA A 34 -21.12 -20.28 -5.96
N ASN A 35 -21.05 -20.49 -7.27
CA ASN A 35 -21.22 -19.43 -8.27
C ASN A 35 -22.66 -18.89 -8.27
N VAL A 36 -23.67 -19.76 -8.17
CA VAL A 36 -25.08 -19.36 -8.06
C VAL A 36 -25.31 -18.56 -6.79
N SER A 37 -24.80 -19.03 -5.64
CA SER A 37 -24.88 -18.28 -4.38
C SER A 37 -24.22 -16.91 -4.48
N LYS A 38 -23.07 -16.83 -5.14
CA LYS A 38 -22.36 -15.57 -5.37
C LYS A 38 -23.17 -14.61 -6.25
N VAL A 39 -23.70 -15.07 -7.38
CA VAL A 39 -24.53 -14.25 -8.27
C VAL A 39 -25.77 -13.74 -7.55
N ASN A 40 -26.42 -14.57 -6.74
CA ASN A 40 -27.55 -14.17 -5.91
C ASN A 40 -27.16 -13.12 -4.85
N ALA A 41 -26.01 -13.29 -4.19
CA ALA A 41 -25.50 -12.30 -3.24
C ALA A 41 -25.18 -10.96 -3.92
N LEU A 42 -24.61 -10.98 -5.12
CA LEU A 42 -24.40 -9.79 -5.94
C LEU A 42 -25.72 -9.11 -6.32
N GLY A 43 -26.75 -9.89 -6.68
CA GLY A 43 -28.08 -9.37 -7.00
C GLY A 43 -28.77 -8.73 -5.80
N ALA A 44 -28.54 -9.24 -4.60
CA ALA A 44 -29.04 -8.64 -3.36
C ALA A 44 -28.29 -7.34 -3.01
N LYS A 45 -26.97 -7.32 -3.23
CA LYS A 45 -26.10 -6.17 -2.94
C LYS A 45 -26.29 -5.02 -3.94
N TYR A 46 -26.53 -5.35 -5.20
CA TYR A 46 -26.69 -4.40 -6.29
C TYR A 46 -28.05 -4.59 -6.98
N PRO A 47 -29.17 -4.16 -6.36
CA PRO A 47 -30.51 -4.39 -6.89
C PRO A 47 -30.71 -3.90 -8.33
N GLY A 48 -30.07 -2.78 -8.70
CA GLY A 48 -30.11 -2.27 -10.07
C GLY A 48 -29.48 -3.21 -11.12
N MET A 49 -28.54 -4.05 -10.73
CA MET A 49 -27.88 -5.02 -11.61
C MET A 49 -28.60 -6.38 -11.63
N LYS A 50 -29.61 -6.58 -10.77
CA LYS A 50 -30.32 -7.85 -10.64
C LYS A 50 -30.91 -8.36 -11.96
N PRO A 51 -31.55 -7.54 -12.83
CA PRO A 51 -32.08 -8.02 -14.10
C PRO A 51 -31.01 -8.67 -15.01
N ALA A 52 -29.83 -8.05 -15.11
CA ALA A 52 -28.73 -8.60 -15.89
C ALA A 52 -28.16 -9.88 -15.26
N LEU A 53 -28.04 -9.93 -13.93
CA LEU A 53 -27.57 -11.11 -13.19
C LEU A 53 -28.52 -12.30 -13.33
N ASP A 54 -29.83 -12.06 -13.22
CA ASP A 54 -30.85 -13.09 -13.37
C ASP A 54 -30.86 -13.65 -14.80
N ALA A 55 -30.73 -12.79 -15.81
CA ALA A 55 -30.63 -13.21 -17.22
C ALA A 55 -29.39 -14.07 -17.49
N ARG A 56 -28.23 -13.71 -16.88
CA ARG A 56 -27.01 -14.52 -16.96
C ARG A 56 -27.20 -15.87 -16.28
N LEU A 57 -27.78 -15.87 -15.08
CA LEU A 57 -28.03 -17.09 -14.31
C LEU A 57 -28.92 -18.07 -15.09
N GLU A 58 -29.99 -17.60 -15.70
CA GLU A 58 -30.91 -18.44 -16.48
C GLU A 58 -30.23 -19.04 -17.73
N THR A 59 -29.44 -18.23 -18.44
CA THR A 59 -28.65 -18.70 -19.60
C THR A 59 -27.64 -19.77 -19.20
N SER A 60 -26.92 -19.54 -18.10
CA SER A 60 -25.95 -20.51 -17.58
C SER A 60 -26.63 -21.77 -17.04
N LYS A 61 -27.81 -21.65 -16.42
CA LYS A 61 -28.58 -22.78 -15.90
C LYS A 61 -29.05 -23.71 -17.03
N THR A 62 -29.51 -23.14 -18.15
CA THR A 62 -29.83 -23.92 -19.35
C THR A 62 -28.61 -24.72 -19.84
N SER A 63 -27.43 -24.09 -19.89
CA SER A 63 -26.18 -24.76 -20.28
C SER A 63 -25.76 -25.85 -19.29
N TRP A 64 -25.98 -25.60 -18.00
CA TRP A 64 -25.70 -26.55 -16.92
C TRP A 64 -26.59 -27.79 -16.98
N GLU A 65 -27.89 -27.62 -17.19
CA GLU A 65 -28.86 -28.71 -17.33
C GLU A 65 -28.56 -29.56 -18.57
N ALA A 66 -28.22 -28.93 -19.70
CA ALA A 66 -27.78 -29.64 -20.90
C ALA A 66 -26.50 -30.46 -20.63
N ALA A 67 -25.54 -29.91 -19.89
CA ALA A 67 -24.32 -30.62 -19.50
C ALA A 67 -24.61 -31.84 -18.63
N GLN A 68 -25.58 -31.75 -17.71
CA GLN A 68 -25.96 -32.86 -16.83
C GLN A 68 -26.53 -34.07 -17.60
N GLY A 69 -27.17 -33.82 -18.74
CA GLY A 69 -27.73 -34.85 -19.63
C GLY A 69 -26.70 -35.61 -20.47
N LEU A 70 -25.42 -35.22 -20.45
CA LEU A 70 -24.36 -35.93 -21.17
C LEU A 70 -24.00 -37.24 -20.46
N SER A 71 -23.91 -38.33 -21.23
CA SER A 71 -23.55 -39.66 -20.73
C SER A 71 -22.05 -39.87 -20.59
N ASP A 72 -21.26 -39.23 -21.46
CA ASP A 72 -19.80 -39.26 -21.41
C ASP A 72 -19.28 -38.35 -20.28
N GLU A 73 -18.55 -38.92 -19.33
CA GLU A 73 -18.13 -38.23 -18.11
C GLU A 73 -17.18 -37.06 -18.41
N GLU A 74 -16.24 -37.23 -19.33
CA GLU A 74 -15.30 -36.16 -19.70
C GLU A 74 -16.02 -34.98 -20.37
N SER A 75 -16.92 -35.27 -21.31
CA SER A 75 -17.75 -34.26 -21.99
C SER A 75 -18.67 -33.54 -21.01
N LYS A 76 -19.28 -34.29 -20.07
CA LYS A 76 -20.10 -33.74 -18.98
C LYS A 76 -19.30 -32.76 -18.13
N ILE A 77 -18.12 -33.15 -17.65
CA ILE A 77 -17.24 -32.30 -16.85
C ILE A 77 -16.85 -31.04 -17.62
N LYS A 78 -16.47 -31.15 -18.89
CA LYS A 78 -16.12 -29.99 -19.74
C LYS A 78 -17.29 -29.03 -19.92
N ALA A 79 -18.48 -29.54 -20.19
CA ALA A 79 -19.68 -28.72 -20.37
C ALA A 79 -20.12 -28.04 -19.06
N MET A 80 -20.04 -28.74 -17.93
CA MET A 80 -20.29 -28.16 -16.60
C MET A 80 -19.28 -27.05 -16.28
N ALA A 81 -17.99 -27.28 -16.55
CA ALA A 81 -16.96 -26.27 -16.38
C ALA A 81 -17.18 -25.04 -17.26
N ALA A 82 -17.64 -25.22 -18.51
CA ALA A 82 -17.98 -24.14 -19.42
C ALA A 82 -19.18 -23.31 -18.89
N ALA A 83 -20.23 -23.96 -18.40
CA ALA A 83 -21.37 -23.29 -17.77
C ALA A 83 -20.95 -22.50 -16.52
N ASN A 84 -20.09 -23.08 -15.67
CA ASN A 84 -19.49 -22.41 -14.52
C ASN A 84 -18.69 -21.16 -14.92
N SER A 85 -17.83 -21.28 -15.94
CA SER A 85 -17.05 -20.15 -16.45
C SER A 85 -17.96 -19.06 -17.02
N ALA A 86 -18.98 -19.44 -17.80
CA ALA A 86 -19.93 -18.52 -18.38
C ALA A 86 -20.71 -17.75 -17.30
N LEU A 87 -21.12 -18.39 -16.20
CA LEU A 87 -21.88 -17.72 -15.14
C LEU A 87 -21.10 -16.55 -14.49
N THR A 88 -19.78 -16.70 -14.33
CA THR A 88 -18.95 -15.71 -13.63
C THR A 88 -18.14 -14.78 -14.54
N ALA A 89 -18.14 -15.01 -15.85
CA ALA A 89 -17.38 -14.19 -16.80
C ALA A 89 -17.97 -12.79 -17.01
N GLY A 90 -17.16 -11.89 -17.57
CA GLY A 90 -17.61 -10.56 -17.99
C GLY A 90 -18.01 -9.68 -16.81
N PHE A 91 -19.22 -9.12 -16.87
CA PHE A 91 -19.69 -8.13 -15.90
C PHE A 91 -19.82 -8.70 -14.47
N VAL A 92 -20.08 -10.00 -14.30
CA VAL A 92 -20.18 -10.64 -12.98
C VAL A 92 -18.84 -10.60 -12.25
N GLY A 93 -17.73 -10.92 -12.94
CA GLY A 93 -16.38 -10.80 -12.38
C GLY A 93 -16.00 -9.35 -12.09
N LYS A 94 -16.43 -8.41 -12.94
CA LYS A 94 -16.16 -6.96 -12.75
C LYS A 94 -16.86 -6.39 -11.52
N LEU A 95 -18.03 -6.89 -11.12
CA LEU A 95 -18.72 -6.42 -9.92
C LEU A 95 -17.89 -6.63 -8.64
N ASP A 96 -17.19 -7.75 -8.52
CA ASP A 96 -16.27 -7.98 -7.40
C ASP A 96 -15.04 -7.06 -7.47
N GLU A 97 -14.50 -6.85 -8.67
CA GLU A 97 -13.35 -5.96 -8.86
C GLU A 97 -13.69 -4.52 -8.44
N VAL A 98 -14.87 -4.04 -8.82
CA VAL A 98 -15.38 -2.71 -8.43
C VAL A 98 -15.45 -2.57 -6.91
N GLU A 99 -15.88 -3.60 -6.18
CA GLU A 99 -15.89 -3.57 -4.72
C GLU A 99 -14.49 -3.42 -4.13
N GLY A 100 -13.54 -4.24 -4.58
CA GLY A 100 -12.15 -4.16 -4.14
C GLY A 100 -11.55 -2.78 -4.40
N LYS A 101 -11.81 -2.21 -5.59
CA LYS A 101 -11.36 -0.88 -5.99
C LYS A 101 -12.01 0.23 -5.16
N LEU A 102 -13.32 0.16 -4.90
CA LEU A 102 -14.01 1.13 -4.04
C LEU A 102 -13.50 1.08 -2.60
N SER A 103 -13.24 -0.11 -2.06
CA SER A 103 -12.66 -0.26 -0.72
C SER A 103 -11.30 0.43 -0.63
N LYS A 104 -10.41 0.16 -1.59
CA LYS A 104 -9.09 0.80 -1.67
C LYS A 104 -9.19 2.32 -1.84
N LEU A 105 -10.10 2.81 -2.67
CA LEU A 105 -10.30 4.25 -2.86
C LEU A 105 -10.76 4.92 -1.56
N ARG A 106 -11.66 4.29 -0.81
CA ARG A 106 -12.12 4.80 0.50
C ARG A 106 -10.98 4.84 1.52
N GLU A 107 -10.15 3.80 1.58
CA GLU A 107 -8.99 3.72 2.47
C GLU A 107 -7.97 4.81 2.16
N THR A 108 -7.47 4.85 0.92
CA THR A 108 -6.47 5.84 0.48
C THR A 108 -6.95 7.28 0.60
N ARG A 109 -8.25 7.54 0.44
CA ARG A 109 -8.87 8.85 0.73
C ARG A 109 -8.71 9.25 2.20
N VAL A 110 -8.96 8.33 3.13
CA VAL A 110 -8.80 8.59 4.57
C VAL A 110 -7.33 8.82 4.92
N ASP A 111 -6.43 8.05 4.31
CA ASP A 111 -4.99 8.23 4.47
C ASP A 111 -4.52 9.60 3.98
N ALA A 112 -4.98 10.03 2.80
CA ALA A 112 -4.68 11.35 2.26
C ALA A 112 -5.17 12.47 3.19
N ALA A 113 -6.39 12.35 3.71
CA ALA A 113 -6.95 13.35 4.63
C ALA A 113 -6.20 13.43 5.98
N SER A 114 -5.56 12.35 6.42
CA SER A 114 -4.91 12.25 7.74
C SER A 114 -3.40 12.46 7.74
N THR A 115 -2.71 12.20 6.62
CA THR A 115 -1.23 12.14 6.58
C THR A 115 -0.56 13.46 6.20
N ALA A 116 -1.30 14.43 5.65
CA ALA A 116 -0.71 15.65 5.09
C ALA A 116 0.02 16.53 6.15
N GLY A 117 1.36 16.59 6.01
CA GLY A 117 2.25 17.20 7.00
C GLY A 117 2.30 18.73 6.97
N ASP A 118 2.21 19.34 5.80
CA ASP A 118 2.23 20.81 5.61
C ASP A 118 0.91 21.36 5.07
N GLU A 119 0.65 22.65 5.28
CA GLU A 119 -0.63 23.30 4.93
C GLU A 119 -0.97 23.22 3.42
N SER A 120 0.04 23.28 2.56
CA SER A 120 -0.15 23.17 1.11
C SER A 120 -0.53 21.74 0.72
N SER A 121 0.15 20.74 1.29
CA SER A 121 -0.21 19.33 1.11
C SER A 121 -1.59 19.00 1.67
N ARG A 122 -2.00 19.63 2.79
CA ARG A 122 -3.33 19.44 3.38
C ARG A 122 -4.44 19.90 2.44
N LEU A 123 -4.28 21.06 1.80
CA LEU A 123 -5.27 21.54 0.84
C LEU A 123 -5.37 20.61 -0.37
N ALA A 124 -4.23 20.20 -0.94
CA ALA A 124 -4.21 19.27 -2.07
C ALA A 124 -4.82 17.91 -1.72
N ALA A 125 -4.50 17.38 -0.53
CA ALA A 125 -5.02 16.10 -0.05
C ALA A 125 -6.52 16.17 0.24
N LYS A 126 -7.00 17.27 0.83
CA LYS A 126 -8.43 17.51 1.04
C LYS A 126 -9.20 17.57 -0.28
N LEU A 127 -8.69 18.31 -1.27
CA LEU A 127 -9.33 18.40 -2.59
C LEU A 127 -9.37 17.04 -3.29
N ALA A 128 -8.27 16.28 -3.28
CA ALA A 128 -8.25 14.93 -3.84
C ALA A 128 -9.19 13.98 -3.09
N ALA A 129 -9.27 14.10 -1.76
CA ALA A 129 -10.16 13.29 -0.95
C ALA A 129 -11.64 13.58 -1.21
N GLU A 130 -12.01 14.86 -1.38
CA GLU A 130 -13.37 15.28 -1.75
C GLU A 130 -13.75 14.79 -3.16
N ASP A 131 -12.83 14.83 -4.12
CA ASP A 131 -13.08 14.31 -5.48
C ASP A 131 -13.25 12.77 -5.48
N ALA A 132 -12.41 12.05 -4.71
CA ALA A 132 -12.57 10.63 -4.49
C ALA A 132 -13.92 10.29 -3.84
N GLN A 133 -14.37 11.08 -2.85
CA GLN A 133 -15.70 10.91 -2.24
C GLN A 133 -16.84 11.11 -3.25
N LYS A 134 -16.79 12.16 -4.09
CA LYS A 134 -17.77 12.38 -5.16
C LYS A 134 -17.78 11.25 -6.19
N THR A 135 -16.61 10.66 -6.45
CA THR A 135 -16.50 9.49 -7.32
C THR A 135 -17.19 8.27 -6.69
N VAL A 136 -16.95 7.99 -5.41
CA VAL A 136 -17.64 6.92 -4.66
C VAL A 136 -19.15 7.10 -4.73
N GLU A 137 -19.67 8.29 -4.43
CA GLU A 137 -21.11 8.58 -4.47
C GLU A 137 -21.71 8.38 -5.88
N ARG A 138 -20.99 8.81 -6.92
CA ARG A 138 -21.41 8.62 -8.32
C ARG A 138 -21.44 7.14 -8.70
N VAL A 139 -20.44 6.37 -8.26
CA VAL A 139 -20.38 4.93 -8.51
C VAL A 139 -21.52 4.22 -7.79
N GLU A 140 -21.74 4.51 -6.51
CA GLU A 140 -22.84 3.93 -5.72
C GLU A 140 -24.19 4.23 -6.37
N LYS A 141 -24.41 5.48 -6.80
CA LYS A 141 -25.60 5.85 -7.55
C LYS A 141 -25.73 5.06 -8.87
N THR A 142 -24.65 4.95 -9.63
CA THR A 142 -24.67 4.24 -10.92
C THR A 142 -24.95 2.74 -10.73
N LEU A 143 -24.41 2.12 -9.68
CA LEU A 143 -24.69 0.73 -9.31
C LEU A 143 -26.14 0.53 -8.85
N ALA A 144 -26.71 1.52 -8.16
CA ALA A 144 -28.11 1.51 -7.74
C ALA A 144 -29.07 1.67 -8.94
N ASP A 145 -28.76 2.58 -9.87
CA ASP A 145 -29.50 2.76 -11.11
C ASP A 145 -29.42 1.51 -12.01
N GLY A 146 -28.25 0.87 -12.02
CA GLY A 146 -28.07 -0.48 -12.52
C GLY A 146 -28.06 -0.63 -14.04
N ALA A 147 -28.36 -1.85 -14.50
CA ALA A 147 -28.43 -2.20 -15.91
C ALA A 147 -29.45 -3.31 -16.16
N LYS A 148 -30.17 -3.18 -17.28
CA LYS A 148 -31.26 -4.11 -17.64
C LYS A 148 -30.76 -5.39 -18.31
N ASP A 149 -29.59 -5.33 -18.93
CA ASP A 149 -29.02 -6.40 -19.74
C ASP A 149 -27.50 -6.45 -19.57
N GLU A 150 -26.90 -7.52 -20.07
CA GLU A 150 -25.48 -7.81 -19.96
C GLU A 150 -24.57 -6.78 -20.66
N ALA A 151 -24.97 -6.28 -21.83
CA ALA A 151 -24.17 -5.32 -22.58
C ALA A 151 -24.14 -3.98 -21.84
N SER A 152 -25.30 -3.52 -21.38
CA SER A 152 -25.45 -2.33 -20.54
C SER A 152 -24.69 -2.48 -19.22
N ALA A 153 -24.76 -3.65 -18.56
CA ALA A 153 -24.03 -3.90 -17.31
C ALA A 153 -22.51 -3.82 -17.52
N THR A 154 -22.02 -4.39 -18.62
CA THR A 154 -20.60 -4.33 -18.98
C THR A 154 -20.13 -2.89 -19.19
N ALA A 155 -20.87 -2.11 -19.99
CA ALA A 155 -20.54 -0.71 -20.26
C ALA A 155 -20.55 0.16 -18.99
N VAL A 156 -21.54 -0.05 -18.11
CA VAL A 156 -21.62 0.64 -16.82
C VAL A 156 -20.42 0.32 -15.94
N LEU A 157 -20.04 -0.95 -15.81
CA LEU A 157 -18.91 -1.35 -14.98
C LEU A 157 -17.57 -0.90 -15.55
N ASP A 158 -17.39 -0.88 -16.86
CA ASP A 158 -16.19 -0.35 -17.49
C ASP A 158 -16.01 1.14 -17.19
N LYS A 159 -17.10 1.90 -17.28
CA LYS A 159 -17.09 3.32 -16.91
C LYS A 159 -16.78 3.51 -15.42
N ILE A 160 -17.46 2.77 -14.54
CA ILE A 160 -17.22 2.81 -13.09
C ILE A 160 -15.76 2.53 -12.78
N THR A 161 -15.20 1.48 -13.38
CA THR A 161 -13.81 1.07 -13.16
C THR A 161 -12.83 2.15 -13.59
N SER A 162 -13.06 2.76 -14.75
CA SER A 162 -12.26 3.89 -15.25
C SER A 162 -12.34 5.12 -14.34
N ASP A 163 -13.53 5.45 -13.84
CA ASP A 163 -13.74 6.57 -12.92
C ASP A 163 -12.98 6.33 -11.59
N ILE A 164 -13.08 5.12 -11.03
CA ILE A 164 -12.36 4.75 -9.79
C ILE A 164 -10.84 4.79 -10.01
N ASP A 165 -10.33 4.20 -11.10
CA ASP A 165 -8.89 4.18 -11.37
C ASP A 165 -8.33 5.60 -11.56
N THR A 166 -9.12 6.51 -12.12
CA THR A 166 -8.75 7.92 -12.28
C THR A 166 -8.68 8.62 -10.92
N ALA A 167 -9.71 8.47 -10.08
CA ALA A 167 -9.73 9.04 -8.73
C ALA A 167 -8.59 8.47 -7.87
N GLN A 168 -8.34 7.16 -7.94
CA GLN A 168 -7.25 6.50 -7.21
C GLN A 168 -5.89 7.09 -7.58
N LYS A 169 -5.60 7.24 -8.89
CA LYS A 169 -4.34 7.85 -9.35
C LYS A 169 -4.18 9.29 -8.87
N ALA A 170 -5.27 10.06 -8.79
CA ALA A 170 -5.22 11.42 -8.28
C ALA A 170 -4.84 11.46 -6.80
N VAL A 171 -5.44 10.60 -5.97
CA VAL A 171 -5.12 10.46 -4.54
C VAL A 171 -3.69 9.96 -4.35
N ASP A 172 -3.29 8.90 -5.05
CA ASP A 172 -1.95 8.32 -4.98
C ASP A 172 -0.86 9.34 -5.33
N LYS A 173 -1.11 10.20 -6.34
CA LYS A 173 -0.18 11.27 -6.72
C LYS A 173 0.00 12.29 -5.61
N VAL A 174 -1.07 12.66 -4.90
CA VAL A 174 -0.97 13.62 -3.78
C VAL A 174 -0.18 13.01 -2.62
N LEU A 175 -0.47 11.76 -2.26
CA LEU A 175 0.26 11.03 -1.23
C LEU A 175 1.75 10.89 -1.57
N ALA A 176 2.08 10.56 -2.82
CA ALA A 176 3.46 10.46 -3.28
C ALA A 176 4.21 11.81 -3.20
N ASN A 177 3.53 12.91 -3.57
CA ASN A 177 4.12 14.24 -3.48
C ASN A 177 4.35 14.68 -2.02
N ASP A 178 3.40 14.40 -1.13
CA ASP A 178 3.52 14.71 0.30
C ASP A 178 4.66 13.92 0.96
N LYS A 179 4.76 12.62 0.64
CA LYS A 179 5.88 11.78 1.07
C LYS A 179 7.21 12.33 0.59
N LYS A 180 7.31 12.67 -0.71
CA LYS A 180 8.55 13.25 -1.27
C LYS A 180 8.95 14.54 -0.56
N LYS A 181 8.01 15.45 -0.31
CA LYS A 181 8.29 16.69 0.43
C LYS A 181 8.78 16.41 1.86
N THR A 182 8.16 15.45 2.54
CA THR A 182 8.53 15.06 3.89
C THR A 182 9.95 14.49 3.93
N ASP A 183 10.29 13.62 2.97
CA ASP A 183 11.63 13.05 2.83
C ASP A 183 12.67 14.13 2.48
N ASP A 184 12.35 15.04 1.55
CA ASP A 184 13.22 16.17 1.18
C ASP A 184 13.48 17.10 2.38
N LYS A 185 12.45 17.39 3.18
CA LYS A 185 12.58 18.19 4.40
C LYS A 185 13.43 17.48 5.45
N ALA A 186 13.20 16.19 5.67
CA ALA A 186 13.99 15.40 6.62
C ALA A 186 15.47 15.35 6.22
N ALA A 187 15.76 15.23 4.92
CA ALA A 187 17.11 15.28 4.39
C ALA A 187 17.76 16.67 4.60
N ALA A 188 17.03 17.76 4.33
CA ALA A 188 17.50 19.12 4.55
C ALA A 188 17.78 19.39 6.05
N ASP A 189 16.87 18.99 6.95
CA ASP A 189 17.01 19.14 8.39
C ASP A 189 18.22 18.35 8.92
N LYS A 190 18.49 17.16 8.37
CA LYS A 190 19.68 16.38 8.70
C LYS A 190 20.96 17.08 8.22
N SER A 191 20.99 17.55 6.98
CA SER A 191 22.14 18.27 6.42
C SER A 191 22.47 19.52 7.24
N ALA A 192 21.46 20.30 7.62
CA ALA A 192 21.64 21.50 8.44
C ALA A 192 22.20 21.18 9.84
N LYS A 193 21.77 20.07 10.45
CA LYS A 193 22.32 19.60 11.74
C LYS A 193 23.78 19.15 11.61
N ASP A 194 24.11 18.42 10.55
CA ASP A 194 25.46 17.92 10.31
C ASP A 194 26.43 19.10 10.03
N GLU A 195 25.98 20.12 9.26
CA GLU A 195 26.75 21.35 9.03
C GLU A 195 26.96 22.16 10.31
N ALA A 196 25.93 22.30 11.16
CA ALA A 196 26.05 22.99 12.44
C ALA A 196 27.03 22.27 13.38
N ALA A 197 26.91 20.94 13.50
CA ALA A 197 27.83 20.12 14.29
C ALA A 197 29.27 20.22 13.81
N LYS A 198 29.48 20.24 12.48
CA LYS A 198 30.81 20.44 11.90
C LYS A 198 31.35 21.85 12.21
N ALA A 199 30.55 22.89 12.04
CA ALA A 199 30.96 24.26 12.34
C ALA A 199 31.34 24.44 13.81
N ASP A 200 30.63 23.79 14.73
CA ASP A 200 30.95 23.82 16.16
C ASP A 200 32.23 23.02 16.47
N ALA A 201 32.45 21.88 15.80
CA ALA A 201 33.70 21.13 15.90
C ALA A 201 34.90 21.92 15.35
N ASP A 202 34.74 22.62 14.21
CA ASP A 202 35.78 23.45 13.60
C ASP A 202 36.12 24.64 14.51
N LYS A 203 35.12 25.28 15.15
CA LYS A 203 35.37 26.33 16.16
C LYS A 203 36.12 25.80 17.38
N ALA A 204 35.79 24.59 17.85
CA ALA A 204 36.48 23.96 18.97
C ALA A 204 37.93 23.57 18.61
N ALA A 205 38.21 23.19 17.36
CA ALA A 205 39.55 22.87 16.89
C ALA A 205 40.42 24.11 16.60
N ALA A 206 39.81 25.26 16.29
CA ALA A 206 40.52 26.50 15.98
C ALA A 206 41.15 27.20 17.21
N VAL A 207 40.89 26.69 18.42
CA VAL A 207 41.45 27.29 19.63
C VAL A 207 42.85 26.76 19.89
N ALA A 208 43.86 27.58 19.55
CA ALA A 208 45.26 27.15 19.56
C ALA A 208 45.75 26.88 20.99
N ASN A 209 46.50 25.78 21.13
CA ASN A 209 47.31 25.51 22.32
C ASN A 209 48.23 26.71 22.62
N TRP A 210 48.39 27.04 23.90
CA TRP A 210 49.27 28.13 24.32
C TRP A 210 50.65 27.59 24.73
N THR A 211 51.70 28.37 24.50
CA THR A 211 53.07 28.00 24.86
C THR A 211 53.45 28.74 26.13
N CYS A 212 53.87 28.00 27.17
CA CYS A 212 54.26 28.60 28.44
C CYS A 212 55.50 29.49 28.29
N GLU A 213 55.40 30.77 28.61
CA GLU A 213 56.51 31.72 28.50
C GLU A 213 57.69 31.38 29.44
N TYR A 214 57.41 30.67 30.55
CA TYR A 214 58.42 30.31 31.55
C TYR A 214 59.28 29.12 31.16
N CYS A 215 58.71 28.11 30.48
CA CYS A 215 59.42 26.85 30.20
C CYS A 215 59.26 26.34 28.76
N GLY A 216 58.53 27.02 27.90
CA GLY A 216 58.31 26.67 26.49
C GLY A 216 57.40 25.47 26.24
N THR A 217 56.82 24.85 27.28
CA THR A 217 55.90 23.73 27.12
C THR A 217 54.59 24.19 26.49
N SER A 218 54.13 23.49 25.44
CA SER A 218 52.80 23.70 24.87
C SER A 218 51.73 23.06 25.78
N ASN A 219 50.68 23.81 26.08
CA ASN A 219 49.57 23.39 26.92
C ASN A 219 48.27 23.50 26.14
N GLU A 220 47.27 22.70 26.51
CA GLU A 220 45.92 22.81 25.94
C GLU A 220 45.36 24.21 26.14
N HIS A 221 44.60 24.70 25.17
CA HIS A 221 44.05 26.07 25.19
C HIS A 221 43.28 26.40 26.48
N ASP A 222 42.55 25.44 27.05
CA ASP A 222 41.76 25.58 28.28
C ASP A 222 42.55 25.34 29.57
N ALA A 223 43.83 24.97 29.48
CA ALA A 223 44.68 24.79 30.65
C ALA A 223 44.92 26.13 31.36
N THR A 224 44.53 26.22 32.63
CA THR A 224 44.71 27.42 33.47
C THR A 224 46.13 27.56 34.04
N SER A 225 46.94 26.50 33.95
CA SER A 225 48.33 26.43 34.40
C SER A 225 49.16 25.52 33.50
N CYS A 226 50.46 25.78 33.40
CA CYS A 226 51.39 24.97 32.64
C CYS A 226 51.52 23.56 33.23
N SER A 227 51.34 22.54 32.39
CA SER A 227 51.46 21.11 32.74
C SER A 227 52.85 20.68 33.23
N SER A 228 53.90 21.43 32.87
CA SER A 228 55.29 21.09 33.19
C SER A 228 55.81 21.80 34.44
N CYS A 229 55.60 23.12 34.54
CA CYS A 229 56.17 23.94 35.62
C CYS A 229 55.14 24.52 36.59
N GLY A 230 53.84 24.34 36.34
CA GLY A 230 52.77 24.88 37.18
C GLY A 230 52.54 26.39 37.08
N ALA A 231 53.28 27.11 36.22
CA ALA A 231 53.10 28.55 36.04
C ALA A 231 51.68 28.86 35.52
N PRO A 232 50.99 29.88 36.05
CA PRO A 232 49.64 30.23 35.61
C PRO A 232 49.65 30.72 34.15
N HIS A 233 48.58 30.43 33.42
CA HIS A 233 48.35 31.04 32.12
C HIS A 233 47.98 32.52 32.33
N ASP A 234 48.83 33.42 31.85
CA ASP A 234 48.79 34.87 32.10
C ASP A 234 47.87 35.65 31.15
N GLY A 235 47.08 34.94 30.33
CA GLY A 235 46.06 35.53 29.48
C GLY A 235 45.01 36.29 30.30
N LYS A 236 45.07 37.62 30.28
CA LYS A 236 44.06 38.52 30.86
C LYS A 236 42.63 38.15 30.42
N GLY A 237 41.97 37.32 31.23
CA GLY A 237 40.53 37.03 31.19
C GLY A 237 39.89 36.99 32.58
N GLY A 238 40.63 37.41 33.63
CA GLY A 238 40.10 37.56 34.97
C GLY A 238 39.20 38.80 35.05
N ALA A 239 37.91 38.63 34.76
CA ALA A 239 36.89 39.46 35.39
C ALA A 239 37.10 39.36 36.90
N LYS A 240 37.55 40.46 37.52
CA LYS A 240 37.72 40.55 38.96
C LYS A 240 36.39 40.20 39.61
N ALA A 241 36.33 39.06 40.30
CA ALA A 241 35.32 38.85 41.31
C ALA A 241 35.59 39.87 42.41
N ASP A 242 34.83 40.95 42.41
CA ASP A 242 34.77 41.91 43.49
C ASP A 242 34.21 41.20 44.73
N ASP A 243 35.09 40.76 45.62
CA ASP A 243 34.74 40.38 46.99
C ASP A 243 34.22 41.63 47.72
N LYS A 244 32.90 41.85 47.62
CA LYS A 244 32.15 42.76 48.49
C LYS A 244 32.12 42.17 49.90
N LYS A 245 33.12 42.55 50.70
CA LYS A 245 33.10 42.38 52.16
C LYS A 245 32.07 43.34 52.75
N ALA A 246 30.96 42.80 53.24
CA ALA A 246 29.98 43.53 54.06
C ALA A 246 30.53 43.73 55.49
N PRO A 247 30.38 44.92 56.11
CA PRO A 247 30.28 45.04 57.56
C PRO A 247 28.89 44.67 58.08
#